data_AF-A0A1I0VBE4-F1
#
_entry.id   AF-A0A1I0VBE4-F1
#
_cell.length_a   1.000
_cell.length_b   1.000
_cell.length_c   1.000
_cell.angle_alpha   90.00
_cell.angle_beta   90.00
_cell.angle_gamma   90.00
#
_symmetry.space_group_name_H-M   'P 1'
#
loop_
_entity.id
_entity.type
_entity.pdbx_description
1 polymer ?
#
loop_
_entity_poly.entity_id
_entity_poly.type
_entity_poly.pdbx_seq_one_letter_code
_entity_poly.pdbx_strand_id
1 'polypeptide(L)'
;MSEIQVDVEGRTLTISNLDKVLYPRTGTTKGEVLNYYAQVSPVLLPHLKDRAVTRIRWPHGVEGASFFEKNAPAGTPSWVRTAEVPSTGSRSGKGDTTLRFPICDDLATLTWLANLAALELHVHQWTVDADGTPRHPDRLVIDLDPGDPAGLHECAQVALLVRDALAERDLGCTPVTSGSKGLHLYAPMPGGGDSLDSDGTTALAKEVAEALQKEHPALVTATMTKAKRPGKVFLDWSQNSGSKTTVSPYSLRGRERPTAATPLTWDEVEAGAEDELALEQFSMDQVLERVAEHGDLFEA
;
A
#
# COMPACT_ATOMS: atom_id res chain seq x y z
N MET A 1 4.99 15.07 28.77
CA MET A 1 4.97 14.89 27.31
C MET A 1 5.22 16.25 26.71
N SER A 2 6.32 16.44 25.99
CA SER A 2 6.59 17.70 25.29
C SER A 2 5.72 17.77 24.04
N GLU A 3 5.04 18.90 23.88
CA GLU A 3 4.42 19.29 22.61
C GLU A 3 5.34 20.31 21.96
N ILE A 4 5.54 20.17 20.66
CA ILE A 4 6.27 21.14 19.86
C ILE A 4 5.38 21.62 18.72
N GLN A 5 5.48 22.90 18.40
CA GLN A 5 4.90 23.44 17.19
C GLN A 5 5.95 23.41 16.09
N VAL A 6 5.59 22.86 14.95
CA VAL A 6 6.42 22.84 13.74
C VAL A 6 5.66 23.53 12.62
N ASP A 7 6.39 24.25 11.78
CA ASP A 7 5.88 24.74 10.50
C ASP A 7 6.21 23.73 9.41
N VAL A 8 5.20 23.28 8.68
CA VAL A 8 5.35 22.39 7.52
C VAL A 8 4.56 23.01 6.38
N GLU A 9 5.25 23.46 5.34
CA GLU A 9 4.65 24.13 4.17
C GLU A 9 3.75 25.32 4.55
N GLY A 10 4.17 26.12 5.56
CA GLY A 10 3.40 27.28 6.04
C GLY A 10 2.18 26.92 6.89
N ARG A 11 2.04 25.64 7.29
CA ARG A 11 1.00 25.17 8.21
C ARG A 11 1.64 24.83 9.55
N THR A 12 1.09 25.40 10.62
CA THR A 12 1.53 25.07 11.99
C THR A 12 0.88 23.78 12.47
N LEU A 13 1.68 22.77 12.81
CA LEU A 13 1.23 21.52 13.42
C LEU A 13 1.77 21.38 14.84
N THR A 14 0.92 20.91 15.75
CA THR A 14 1.35 20.46 17.08
C THR A 14 1.71 18.98 17.01
N ILE A 15 2.98 18.67 17.20
CA ILE A 15 3.48 17.30 17.31
C ILE A 15 3.80 17.01 18.77
N SER A 16 3.47 15.80 19.21
CA SER A 16 3.67 15.36 20.59
C SER A 16 4.29 13.97 20.63
N ASN A 17 4.93 13.65 21.75
CA ASN A 17 5.38 12.29 22.07
C ASN A 17 6.42 11.74 21.09
N LEU A 18 7.38 12.57 20.68
CA LEU A 18 8.42 12.18 19.73
C LEU A 18 9.22 10.97 20.22
N ASP A 19 9.57 10.92 21.51
CA ASP A 19 10.34 9.83 22.12
C ASP A 19 9.51 8.55 22.35
N LYS A 20 8.22 8.57 22.00
CA LYS A 20 7.36 7.39 22.18
C LYS A 20 7.80 6.29 21.23
N VAL A 21 8.24 5.16 21.78
CA VAL A 21 8.55 3.95 21.01
C VAL A 21 7.26 3.40 20.38
N LEU A 22 7.26 3.28 19.05
CA LEU A 22 6.19 2.66 18.27
C LEU A 22 6.56 1.26 17.80
N TYR A 23 7.86 0.94 17.65
CA TYR A 23 8.36 -0.41 17.36
C TYR A 23 9.30 -0.88 18.47
N PRO A 24 8.79 -1.62 19.48
CA PRO A 24 9.58 -2.01 20.65
C PRO A 24 10.83 -2.84 20.32
N ARG A 25 10.75 -3.75 19.34
CA ARG A 25 11.88 -4.62 18.96
C ARG A 25 13.10 -3.85 18.43
N THR A 26 12.89 -2.71 17.78
CA THR A 26 13.96 -1.88 17.22
C THR A 26 14.19 -0.59 18.01
N GLY A 27 13.34 -0.29 18.98
CA GLY A 27 13.35 0.98 19.71
C GLY A 27 12.83 2.16 18.89
N THR A 28 12.32 1.93 17.67
CA THR A 28 11.93 3.02 16.76
C THR A 28 10.80 3.86 17.35
N THR A 29 11.05 5.15 17.40
CA THR A 29 10.22 6.17 18.02
C THR A 29 9.27 6.83 17.02
N LYS A 30 8.26 7.53 17.55
CA LYS A 30 7.34 8.34 16.75
C LYS A 30 8.08 9.46 15.99
N GLY A 31 9.13 10.05 16.59
CA GLY A 31 9.96 11.04 15.93
C GLY A 31 10.68 10.48 14.71
N GLU A 32 11.22 9.27 14.80
CA GLU A 32 11.86 8.60 13.66
C GLU A 32 10.85 8.22 12.57
N VAL A 33 9.65 7.77 12.94
CA VAL A 33 8.56 7.53 11.96
C VAL A 33 8.16 8.81 11.23
N LEU A 34 8.04 9.94 11.95
CA LEU A 34 7.77 11.24 11.33
C LEU A 34 8.91 11.67 10.39
N ASN A 35 10.16 11.45 10.81
CA ASN A 35 11.33 11.75 10.00
C ASN A 35 11.40 10.89 8.73
N TYR A 36 11.08 9.60 8.82
CA TYR A 36 10.97 8.72 7.65
C TYR A 36 9.95 9.26 6.65
N TYR A 37 8.73 9.54 7.11
CA TYR A 37 7.67 10.04 6.24
C TYR A 37 7.99 11.39 5.61
N ALA A 38 8.70 12.27 6.33
CA ALA A 38 9.15 13.54 5.79
C ALA A 38 10.25 13.38 4.72
N GLN A 39 11.17 12.44 4.89
CA GLN A 39 12.25 12.22 3.93
C GLN A 39 11.79 11.45 2.68
N VAL A 40 10.88 10.49 2.84
CA VAL A 40 10.35 9.69 1.72
C VAL A 40 9.23 10.43 0.97
N SER A 41 8.73 11.55 1.49
CA SER A 41 7.59 12.28 0.91
C SER A 41 7.74 12.63 -0.57
N PRO A 42 8.93 13.01 -1.11
CA PRO A 42 9.04 13.38 -2.52
C PRO A 42 8.67 12.25 -3.47
N VAL A 43 8.93 10.99 -3.09
CA VAL A 43 8.60 9.80 -3.89
C VAL A 43 7.29 9.14 -3.44
N LEU A 44 6.87 9.33 -2.18
CA LEU A 44 5.63 8.74 -1.66
C LEU A 44 4.37 9.54 -2.05
N LEU A 45 4.44 10.88 -2.03
CA LEU A 45 3.27 11.73 -2.26
C LEU A 45 2.65 11.57 -3.67
N PRO A 46 3.41 11.41 -4.77
CA PRO A 46 2.83 11.10 -6.08
C PRO A 46 1.88 9.89 -6.05
N HIS A 47 2.18 8.88 -5.24
CA HIS A 47 1.40 7.64 -5.14
C HIS A 47 0.18 7.73 -4.21
N LEU A 48 0.13 8.76 -3.35
CA LEU A 48 -1.03 9.11 -2.52
C LEU A 48 -1.92 10.17 -3.14
N LYS A 49 -1.39 10.93 -4.10
CA LYS A 49 -2.05 12.08 -4.70
C LYS A 49 -3.42 11.72 -5.22
N ASP A 50 -4.41 12.53 -4.87
CA ASP A 50 -5.80 12.35 -5.27
C ASP A 50 -6.42 11.00 -4.84
N ARG A 51 -5.84 10.27 -3.89
CA ARG A 51 -6.40 9.00 -3.40
C ARG A 51 -6.98 9.13 -1.99
N ALA A 52 -8.17 8.56 -1.78
CA ALA A 52 -8.76 8.45 -0.45
C ALA A 52 -7.92 7.50 0.43
N VAL A 53 -7.41 8.03 1.55
CA VAL A 53 -6.47 7.30 2.43
C VAL A 53 -7.21 6.65 3.60
N THR A 54 -7.20 5.32 3.62
CA THR A 54 -7.48 4.52 4.82
C THR A 54 -6.21 4.48 5.67
N ARG A 55 -6.32 4.79 6.96
CA ARG A 55 -5.18 4.71 7.88
C ARG A 55 -5.32 3.48 8.74
N ILE A 56 -4.21 2.79 9.01
CA ILE A 56 -4.14 1.87 10.14
C ILE A 56 -3.25 2.52 11.20
N ARG A 57 -3.82 2.68 12.39
CA ARG A 57 -3.20 3.45 13.47
C ARG A 57 -2.80 2.54 14.62
N TRP A 58 -1.61 2.79 15.15
CA TRP A 58 -1.07 2.16 16.36
C TRP A 58 -0.73 3.23 17.40
N PRO A 59 -1.72 3.83 18.08
CA PRO A 59 -1.46 4.91 19.02
C PRO A 59 -0.49 4.53 20.13
N HIS A 60 -0.38 3.24 20.47
CA HIS A 60 0.47 2.69 21.51
C HIS A 60 1.60 1.78 20.98
N GLY A 61 1.94 1.90 19.69
CA GLY A 61 2.94 1.06 19.04
C GLY A 61 2.42 -0.31 18.60
N VAL A 62 3.25 -1.04 17.84
CA VAL A 62 2.88 -2.26 17.08
C VAL A 62 2.49 -3.47 17.93
N GLU A 63 2.88 -3.49 19.22
CA GLU A 63 2.45 -4.50 20.19
C GLU A 63 1.10 -4.16 20.85
N GLY A 64 0.63 -2.92 20.70
CA GLY A 64 -0.67 -2.47 21.16
C GLY A 64 -1.80 -2.73 20.16
N ALA A 65 -3.02 -2.34 20.54
CA ALA A 65 -4.17 -2.44 19.65
C ALA A 65 -4.06 -1.48 18.46
N SER A 66 -4.30 -2.02 17.26
CA SER A 66 -4.44 -1.26 16.02
C SER A 66 -5.90 -1.08 15.63
N PHE A 67 -6.20 -0.03 14.86
CA PHE A 67 -7.51 0.08 14.22
C PHE A 67 -7.41 0.70 12.83
N PHE A 68 -8.32 0.26 11.95
CA PHE A 68 -8.54 0.85 10.64
C PHE A 68 -9.43 2.09 10.79
N GLU A 69 -9.03 3.19 10.19
CA GLU A 69 -9.76 4.44 10.21
C GLU A 69 -9.94 4.93 8.77
N LYS A 70 -11.18 4.82 8.28
CA LYS A 70 -11.58 5.29 6.95
C LYS A 70 -12.04 6.74 7.02
N ASN A 71 -12.98 7.02 7.92
CA ASN A 71 -13.51 8.37 8.12
C ASN A 71 -12.44 9.31 8.69
N ALA A 72 -12.34 10.54 8.21
CA ALA A 72 -11.46 11.57 8.76
C ALA A 72 -11.85 11.82 10.23
N PRO A 73 -10.89 11.82 11.17
CA PRO A 73 -11.20 11.92 12.59
C PRO A 73 -11.78 13.29 12.95
N ALA A 74 -12.51 13.36 14.06
CA ALA A 74 -12.90 14.63 14.67
C ALA A 74 -11.63 15.45 14.98
N GLY A 75 -11.64 16.74 14.61
CA GLY A 75 -10.46 17.60 14.73
C GLY A 75 -9.48 17.51 13.55
N THR A 76 -9.89 16.92 12.42
CA THR A 76 -9.15 17.06 11.15
C THR A 76 -8.92 18.55 10.84
N PRO A 77 -7.67 18.99 10.61
CA PRO A 77 -7.38 20.38 10.29
C PRO A 77 -8.13 20.85 9.04
N SER A 78 -8.57 22.12 9.02
CA SER A 78 -9.40 22.66 7.93
C SER A 78 -8.72 22.69 6.56
N TRP A 79 -7.40 22.60 6.53
CA TRP A 79 -6.59 22.56 5.31
C TRP A 79 -6.41 21.14 4.76
N VAL A 80 -6.76 20.10 5.52
CA VAL A 80 -6.72 18.72 5.01
C VAL A 80 -7.88 18.53 4.04
N ARG A 81 -7.57 18.24 2.77
CA ARG A 81 -8.59 17.92 1.78
C ARG A 81 -9.26 16.59 2.16
N THR A 82 -10.57 16.51 1.93
CA THR A 82 -11.34 15.28 2.14
C THR A 82 -12.21 14.97 0.93
N ALA A 83 -12.44 13.70 0.66
CA ALA A 83 -13.40 13.24 -0.35
C ALA A 83 -14.48 12.35 0.27
N GLU A 84 -15.67 12.40 -0.31
CA GLU A 84 -16.81 11.59 0.08
C GLU A 84 -16.89 10.34 -0.78
N VAL A 85 -16.74 9.18 -0.15
CA VAL A 85 -16.65 7.89 -0.84
C VAL A 85 -17.82 7.01 -0.38
N PRO A 86 -18.63 6.46 -1.31
CA PRO A 86 -19.70 5.54 -0.97
C PRO A 86 -19.15 4.28 -0.28
N SER A 87 -19.71 3.92 0.88
CA SER A 87 -19.35 2.69 1.58
C SER A 87 -19.97 1.48 0.89
N THR A 88 -19.33 1.01 -0.19
CA THR A 88 -19.67 -0.29 -0.76
C THR A 88 -19.14 -1.40 0.16
N GLY A 89 -20.02 -2.26 0.68
CA GLY A 89 -19.63 -3.53 1.31
C GLY A 89 -19.40 -3.57 2.84
N SER A 90 -19.91 -2.63 3.63
CA SER A 90 -19.88 -2.81 5.10
C SER A 90 -20.88 -3.88 5.55
N ARG A 91 -20.42 -4.91 6.28
CA ARG A 91 -21.28 -6.01 6.80
C ARG A 91 -22.34 -5.54 7.81
N SER A 92 -22.32 -4.27 8.21
CA SER A 92 -23.12 -3.72 9.30
C SER A 92 -24.21 -2.74 8.88
N GLY A 93 -24.63 -2.67 7.61
CA GLY A 93 -25.75 -1.79 7.28
C GLY A 93 -26.25 -1.88 5.85
N LYS A 94 -27.52 -2.26 5.70
CA LYS A 94 -28.35 -1.80 4.59
C LYS A 94 -28.43 -0.27 4.68
N GLY A 95 -27.67 0.44 3.86
CA GLY A 95 -27.75 1.90 3.78
C GLY A 95 -26.64 2.47 2.91
N ASP A 96 -27.02 3.39 2.04
CA ASP A 96 -26.14 4.24 1.25
C ASP A 96 -25.37 5.16 2.20
N THR A 97 -24.28 4.64 2.78
CA THR A 97 -23.51 5.37 3.79
C THR A 97 -22.27 5.95 3.13
N THR A 98 -22.16 7.26 3.08
CA THR A 98 -20.96 7.94 2.59
C THR A 98 -19.94 8.08 3.72
N LEU A 99 -18.68 7.74 3.45
CA LEU A 99 -17.57 7.95 4.37
C LEU A 99 -16.71 9.12 3.85
N ARG A 100 -16.22 9.96 4.76
CA ARG A 100 -15.37 11.10 4.40
C ARG A 100 -13.90 10.73 4.63
N PHE A 101 -13.13 10.53 3.59
CA PHE A 101 -11.72 10.15 3.68
C PHE A 101 -10.82 11.40 3.59
N PRO A 102 -9.70 11.46 4.33
CA PRO A 102 -8.65 12.43 4.03
C PRO A 102 -7.95 12.07 2.72
N ILE A 103 -7.55 13.10 1.98
CA ILE A 103 -6.61 12.97 0.86
C ILE A 103 -5.26 13.52 1.30
N CYS A 104 -4.19 12.76 1.05
CA CYS A 104 -2.83 13.15 1.42
C CYS A 104 -2.07 13.65 0.19
N ASP A 105 -2.27 14.91 -0.16
CA ASP A 105 -1.67 15.53 -1.35
C ASP A 105 -0.35 16.28 -1.06
N ASP A 106 0.01 16.45 0.21
CA ASP A 106 1.12 17.31 0.63
C ASP A 106 1.82 16.85 1.92
N LEU A 107 3.00 17.41 2.19
CA LEU A 107 3.85 17.00 3.31
C LEU A 107 3.22 17.35 4.66
N ALA A 108 2.50 18.48 4.75
CA ALA A 108 1.79 18.84 5.97
C ALA A 108 0.70 17.81 6.33
N THR A 109 -0.07 17.33 5.35
CA THR A 109 -1.08 16.28 5.56
C THR A 109 -0.43 14.96 5.95
N LEU A 110 0.66 14.58 5.27
CA LEU A 110 1.41 13.37 5.60
C LEU A 110 1.95 13.41 7.03
N THR A 111 2.54 14.54 7.42
CA THR A 111 3.04 14.79 8.78
C THR A 111 1.91 14.67 9.81
N TRP A 112 0.74 15.23 9.52
CA TRP A 112 -0.43 15.11 10.39
C TRP A 112 -0.88 13.65 10.54
N LEU A 113 -0.98 12.89 9.45
CA LEU A 113 -1.34 11.46 9.49
C LEU A 113 -0.33 10.65 10.31
N ALA A 114 0.97 10.84 10.08
CA ALA A 114 2.02 10.19 10.86
C ALA A 114 1.96 10.58 12.35
N ASN A 115 1.65 11.84 12.67
CA ASN A 115 1.48 12.32 14.04
C ASN A 115 0.29 11.64 14.76
N LEU A 116 -0.73 11.20 14.02
CA LEU A 116 -1.84 10.38 14.54
C LEU A 116 -1.46 8.90 14.78
N ALA A 117 -0.18 8.56 14.61
CA ALA A 117 0.37 7.20 14.61
C ALA A 117 -0.26 6.31 13.53
N ALA A 118 -0.62 6.88 12.38
CA ALA A 118 -0.96 6.12 11.18
C ALA A 118 0.31 5.54 10.58
N LEU A 119 0.68 4.33 11.01
CA LEU A 119 1.87 3.66 10.50
C LEU A 119 1.64 3.15 9.07
N GLU A 120 0.42 2.71 8.75
CA GLU A 120 0.09 2.25 7.40
C GLU A 120 -0.88 3.21 6.70
N LEU A 121 -0.55 3.59 5.48
CA LEU A 121 -1.36 4.37 4.56
C LEU A 121 -1.83 3.46 3.44
N HIS A 122 -3.14 3.22 3.39
CA HIS A 122 -3.78 2.35 2.39
C HIS A 122 -4.63 3.19 1.46
N VAL A 123 -4.55 2.92 0.16
CA VAL A 123 -5.24 3.70 -0.88
C VAL A 123 -6.01 2.81 -1.83
N HIS A 124 -7.04 3.39 -2.44
CA HIS A 124 -7.77 2.77 -3.55
C HIS A 124 -6.90 2.77 -4.82
N GLN A 125 -7.25 1.89 -5.78
CA GLN A 125 -6.60 1.88 -7.11
C GLN A 125 -7.19 2.91 -8.08
N TRP A 126 -8.16 3.69 -7.62
CA TRP A 126 -8.72 4.85 -8.30
C TRP A 126 -8.34 6.15 -7.57
N THR A 127 -8.49 7.28 -8.26
CA THR A 127 -8.31 8.63 -7.72
C THR A 127 -9.65 9.36 -7.66
N VAL A 128 -9.71 10.47 -6.92
CA VAL A 128 -10.82 11.42 -6.96
C VAL A 128 -10.48 12.60 -7.87
N ASP A 129 -11.52 13.24 -8.40
CA ASP A 129 -11.36 14.54 -9.04
C ASP A 129 -11.24 15.70 -8.04
N ALA A 130 -11.16 16.92 -8.57
CA ALA A 130 -11.09 18.14 -7.77
C ALA A 130 -12.34 18.34 -6.88
N ASP A 131 -13.50 17.84 -7.32
CA ASP A 131 -14.76 17.90 -6.60
C ASP A 131 -14.93 16.73 -5.60
N GLY A 132 -13.97 15.79 -5.56
CA GLY A 132 -13.97 14.63 -4.67
C GLY A 132 -14.73 13.42 -5.22
N THR A 133 -15.10 13.43 -6.50
CA THR A 133 -15.82 12.32 -7.15
C THR A 133 -14.85 11.21 -7.54
N PRO A 134 -15.10 9.94 -7.19
CA PRO A 134 -14.27 8.82 -7.63
C PRO A 134 -14.21 8.69 -9.16
N ARG A 135 -13.01 8.51 -9.70
CA ARG A 135 -12.75 8.20 -11.11
C ARG A 135 -12.62 6.68 -11.31
N HIS A 136 -12.46 6.28 -12.56
CA HIS A 136 -12.02 4.91 -12.86
C HIS A 136 -10.61 4.64 -12.31
N PRO A 137 -10.28 3.39 -11.95
CA PRO A 137 -8.93 3.00 -11.58
C PRO A 137 -7.90 3.43 -12.61
N ASP A 138 -6.81 4.03 -12.14
CA ASP A 138 -5.65 4.43 -12.94
C ASP A 138 -4.53 3.39 -12.86
N ARG A 139 -4.70 2.37 -12.00
CA ARG A 139 -3.81 1.21 -11.91
C ARG A 139 -4.54 -0.06 -11.52
N LEU A 140 -3.97 -1.19 -11.92
CA LEU A 140 -4.26 -2.53 -11.45
C LEU A 140 -3.26 -2.90 -10.35
N VAL A 141 -3.67 -3.72 -9.39
CA VAL A 141 -2.75 -4.38 -8.45
C VAL A 141 -2.98 -5.89 -8.43
N ILE A 142 -1.89 -6.67 -8.52
CA ILE A 142 -1.89 -8.11 -8.23
C ILE A 142 -1.14 -8.31 -6.91
N ASP A 143 -1.86 -8.70 -5.86
CA ASP A 143 -1.31 -8.96 -4.54
C ASP A 143 -0.93 -10.44 -4.41
N LEU A 144 0.36 -10.69 -4.19
CA LEU A 144 0.96 -12.02 -4.06
C LEU A 144 1.18 -12.34 -2.59
N ASP A 145 0.33 -13.22 -2.08
CA ASP A 145 0.22 -13.48 -0.65
C ASP A 145 0.64 -14.95 -0.35
N PRO A 146 1.86 -15.19 0.17
CA PRO A 146 2.39 -16.54 0.28
C PRO A 146 1.74 -17.31 1.44
N GLY A 147 1.34 -18.56 1.18
CA GLY A 147 0.84 -19.48 2.19
C GLY A 147 1.93 -20.39 2.72
N ASP A 148 2.17 -20.33 4.04
CA ASP A 148 3.20 -21.11 4.73
C ASP A 148 3.21 -22.60 4.24
N PRO A 149 4.38 -23.19 3.90
CA PRO A 149 5.73 -22.64 4.11
C PRO A 149 6.24 -21.72 3.00
N ALA A 150 5.47 -21.41 1.95
CA ALA A 150 5.91 -20.47 0.91
C ALA A 150 6.18 -19.08 1.52
N GLY A 151 7.12 -18.36 0.92
CA GLY A 151 7.56 -17.04 1.34
C GLY A 151 7.85 -16.14 0.15
N LEU A 152 8.80 -15.21 0.36
CA LEU A 152 9.11 -14.18 -0.62
C LEU A 152 9.77 -14.75 -1.90
N HIS A 153 10.50 -15.87 -1.76
CA HIS A 153 11.07 -16.62 -2.88
C HIS A 153 10.00 -17.09 -3.88
N GLU A 154 8.97 -17.80 -3.41
CA GLU A 154 7.87 -18.23 -4.27
C GLU A 154 7.09 -17.03 -4.82
N CYS A 155 6.93 -15.96 -4.02
CA CYS A 155 6.32 -14.72 -4.53
C CYS A 155 7.14 -14.11 -5.67
N ALA A 156 8.47 -14.14 -5.61
CA ALA A 156 9.33 -13.62 -6.68
C ALA A 156 9.20 -14.47 -7.96
N GLN A 157 9.19 -15.80 -7.83
CA GLN A 157 8.94 -16.71 -8.96
C GLN A 157 7.57 -16.42 -9.61
N VAL A 158 6.53 -16.24 -8.80
CA VAL A 158 5.18 -15.92 -9.29
C VAL A 158 5.10 -14.51 -9.86
N ALA A 159 5.86 -13.55 -9.33
CA ALA A 159 5.92 -12.19 -9.86
C ALA A 159 6.42 -12.16 -11.30
N LEU A 160 7.41 -12.99 -11.66
CA LEU A 160 7.88 -13.14 -13.04
C LEU A 160 6.78 -13.68 -13.96
N LEU A 161 5.99 -14.66 -13.49
CA LEU A 161 4.85 -15.19 -14.25
C LEU A 161 3.76 -14.12 -14.45
N VAL A 162 3.50 -13.30 -13.42
CA VAL A 162 2.54 -12.19 -13.50
C VAL A 162 3.03 -11.11 -14.45
N ARG A 163 4.33 -10.78 -14.44
CA ARG A 163 4.95 -9.85 -15.38
C ARG A 163 4.66 -10.25 -16.82
N ASP A 164 4.97 -11.50 -17.14
CA ASP A 164 4.86 -12.00 -18.50
C ASP A 164 3.38 -12.07 -18.94
N ALA A 165 2.48 -12.51 -18.05
CA ALA A 165 1.04 -12.55 -18.32
C ALA A 165 0.40 -11.15 -18.51
N LEU A 166 0.90 -10.12 -17.82
CA LEU A 166 0.49 -8.74 -18.02
C LEU A 166 1.10 -8.14 -19.30
N ALA A 167 2.35 -8.48 -19.62
CA ALA A 167 3.02 -8.04 -20.84
C ALA A 167 2.31 -8.58 -22.11
N GLU A 168 1.79 -9.81 -22.08
CA GLU A 168 0.93 -10.34 -23.15
C GLU A 168 -0.35 -9.54 -23.42
N ARG A 169 -0.73 -8.68 -22.46
CA ARG A 169 -1.88 -7.77 -22.52
C ARG A 169 -1.46 -6.32 -22.72
N ASP A 170 -0.21 -6.09 -23.13
CA ASP A 170 0.42 -4.78 -23.29
C ASP A 170 0.45 -3.94 -22.00
N LEU A 171 0.45 -4.60 -20.83
CA LEU A 171 0.53 -3.96 -19.52
C LEU A 171 1.90 -4.19 -18.89
N GLY A 172 2.74 -3.15 -18.89
CA GLY A 172 3.93 -3.11 -18.04
C GLY A 172 3.55 -3.02 -16.56
N CYS A 173 4.37 -3.57 -15.68
CA CYS A 173 4.12 -3.51 -14.25
C CYS A 173 5.38 -3.35 -13.41
N THR A 174 5.20 -2.81 -12.21
CA THR A 174 6.26 -2.52 -11.25
C THR A 174 6.11 -3.39 -10.00
N PRO A 175 7.15 -4.15 -9.62
CA PRO A 175 7.15 -4.95 -8.41
C PRO A 175 7.41 -4.11 -7.16
N VAL A 176 6.71 -4.45 -6.08
CA VAL A 176 6.81 -3.79 -4.77
C VAL A 176 6.78 -4.84 -3.67
N THR A 177 7.82 -4.96 -2.83
CA THR A 177 7.71 -5.79 -1.62
C THR A 177 6.62 -5.23 -0.74
N SER A 178 5.72 -6.03 -0.20
CA SER A 178 4.61 -5.51 0.62
C SER A 178 5.06 -4.85 1.93
N GLY A 179 6.30 -5.06 2.37
CA GLY A 179 6.79 -4.77 3.72
C GLY A 179 6.30 -5.79 4.76
N SER A 180 5.63 -6.86 4.32
CA SER A 180 5.06 -7.88 5.21
C SER A 180 5.54 -9.28 4.88
N LYS A 181 4.76 -10.09 4.17
CA LYS A 181 5.18 -11.43 3.71
C LYS A 181 5.37 -11.51 2.20
N GLY A 182 4.52 -10.81 1.44
CA GLY A 182 4.42 -10.96 -0.01
C GLY A 182 4.95 -9.80 -0.84
N LEU A 183 4.53 -9.79 -2.11
CA LEU A 183 4.83 -8.81 -3.16
C LEU A 183 3.53 -8.26 -3.75
N HIS A 184 3.54 -7.03 -4.25
CA HIS A 184 2.51 -6.48 -5.12
C HIS A 184 3.09 -6.16 -6.48
N LEU A 185 2.30 -6.35 -7.54
CA LEU A 185 2.62 -5.90 -8.88
C LEU A 185 1.59 -4.84 -9.28
N TYR A 186 2.04 -3.65 -9.63
CA TYR A 186 1.17 -2.56 -10.06
C TYR A 186 1.32 -2.32 -11.55
N ALA A 187 0.23 -2.33 -12.30
CA ALA A 187 0.22 -2.00 -13.73
C ALA A 187 -0.60 -0.74 -13.97
N PRO A 188 -0.06 0.30 -14.63
CA PRO A 188 -0.85 1.47 -15.04
C PRO A 188 -2.00 1.04 -15.96
N MET A 189 -3.19 1.60 -15.74
CA MET A 189 -4.35 1.35 -16.60
C MET A 189 -4.51 2.49 -17.61
N PRO A 190 -4.87 2.18 -18.87
CA PRO A 190 -5.13 3.21 -19.87
C PRO A 190 -6.30 4.10 -19.46
N GLY A 191 -6.18 5.40 -19.72
CA GLY A 191 -7.24 6.37 -19.53
C GLY A 191 -8.16 6.51 -20.75
N GLY A 192 -9.22 7.32 -20.62
CA GLY A 192 -10.09 7.66 -21.74
C GLY A 192 -10.97 6.50 -22.22
N GLY A 193 -11.01 6.29 -23.54
CA GLY A 193 -11.90 5.31 -24.18
C GLY A 193 -11.64 3.85 -23.80
N ASP A 194 -10.43 3.54 -23.36
CA ASP A 194 -10.01 2.20 -22.95
C ASP A 194 -9.99 2.01 -21.43
N SER A 195 -10.48 3.00 -20.67
CA SER A 195 -10.51 2.92 -19.21
C SER A 195 -11.48 1.84 -18.72
N LEU A 196 -11.02 1.02 -17.78
CA LEU A 196 -11.85 0.05 -17.07
C LEU A 196 -12.34 0.65 -15.76
N ASP A 197 -13.58 0.35 -15.39
CA ASP A 197 -14.05 0.61 -14.03
C ASP A 197 -13.46 -0.40 -13.02
N SER A 198 -13.86 -0.29 -11.75
CA SER A 198 -13.38 -1.19 -10.69
C SER A 198 -13.80 -2.66 -10.92
N ASP A 199 -14.94 -2.91 -11.56
CA ASP A 199 -15.39 -4.27 -11.84
C ASP A 199 -14.59 -4.87 -13.00
N GLY A 200 -14.29 -4.07 -14.03
CA GLY A 200 -13.44 -4.45 -15.14
C GLY A 200 -12.00 -4.76 -14.72
N THR A 201 -11.38 -3.91 -13.90
CA THR A 201 -10.03 -4.18 -13.35
C THR A 201 -10.01 -5.41 -12.43
N THR A 202 -11.06 -5.61 -11.63
CA THR A 202 -11.22 -6.82 -10.81
C THR A 202 -11.34 -8.08 -11.68
N ALA A 203 -12.12 -8.01 -12.76
CA ALA A 203 -12.26 -9.12 -13.70
C ALA A 203 -10.95 -9.45 -14.40
N LEU A 204 -10.20 -8.44 -14.84
CA LEU A 204 -8.88 -8.60 -15.45
C LEU A 204 -7.88 -9.27 -14.50
N ALA A 205 -7.76 -8.77 -13.25
CA ALA A 205 -6.89 -9.38 -12.24
C ALA A 205 -7.27 -10.84 -11.97
N LYS A 206 -8.57 -11.13 -11.92
CA LYS A 206 -9.09 -12.47 -11.68
C LYS A 206 -8.77 -13.41 -12.86
N GLU A 207 -8.92 -12.95 -14.10
CA GLU A 207 -8.58 -13.71 -15.29
C GLU A 207 -7.10 -14.13 -15.27
N VAL A 208 -6.19 -13.18 -14.99
CA VAL A 208 -4.75 -13.45 -14.85
C VAL A 208 -4.50 -14.48 -13.75
N ALA A 209 -5.12 -14.30 -12.58
CA ALA A 209 -4.95 -15.22 -11.46
C ALA A 209 -5.45 -16.64 -11.76
N GLU A 210 -6.60 -16.78 -12.42
CA GLU A 210 -7.18 -18.08 -12.78
C GLU A 210 -6.39 -18.78 -13.89
N ALA A 211 -5.87 -18.04 -14.87
CA ALA A 211 -4.98 -18.55 -15.90
C ALA A 211 -3.68 -19.10 -15.30
N LEU A 212 -2.99 -18.30 -14.47
CA LEU A 212 -1.76 -18.72 -13.81
C LEU A 212 -1.97 -19.89 -12.84
N GLN A 213 -3.11 -19.94 -12.13
CA GLN A 213 -3.45 -21.11 -11.31
C GLN A 213 -3.60 -22.38 -12.16
N LYS A 214 -4.17 -22.27 -13.37
CA LYS A 214 -4.38 -23.42 -14.27
C LYS A 214 -3.06 -23.94 -14.83
N GLU A 215 -2.14 -23.04 -15.18
CA GLU A 215 -0.84 -23.38 -15.76
C GLU A 215 0.18 -23.82 -14.71
N HIS A 216 0.17 -23.18 -13.53
CA HIS A 216 1.10 -23.43 -12.43
C HIS A 216 0.37 -23.83 -11.13
N PRO A 217 -0.45 -24.89 -11.13
CA PRO A 217 -1.32 -25.24 -9.99
C PRO A 217 -0.57 -25.68 -8.74
N ALA A 218 0.72 -26.03 -8.86
CA ALA A 218 1.58 -26.37 -7.73
C ALA A 218 2.07 -25.13 -6.98
N LEU A 219 2.21 -23.99 -7.67
CA LEU A 219 2.81 -22.76 -7.14
C LEU A 219 1.76 -21.67 -6.87
N VAL A 220 0.69 -21.61 -7.66
CA VAL A 220 -0.30 -20.52 -7.65
C VAL A 220 -1.66 -21.00 -7.17
N THR A 221 -2.37 -20.15 -6.42
CA THR A 221 -3.81 -20.28 -6.15
C THR A 221 -4.53 -18.93 -6.33
N ALA A 222 -5.67 -18.93 -7.02
CA ALA A 222 -6.61 -17.82 -7.10
C ALA A 222 -7.83 -18.03 -6.16
N THR A 223 -7.86 -19.15 -5.45
CA THR A 223 -8.98 -19.49 -4.55
C THR A 223 -8.80 -18.83 -3.18
N MET A 224 -9.81 -18.07 -2.74
CA MET A 224 -9.85 -17.39 -1.44
C MET A 224 -9.70 -18.33 -0.23
N THR A 225 -10.12 -19.59 -0.35
CA THR A 225 -10.10 -20.58 0.73
C THR A 225 -8.68 -20.83 1.26
N LYS A 226 -8.43 -20.44 2.52
CA LYS A 226 -7.12 -20.59 3.18
C LYS A 226 -6.57 -22.02 3.14
N ALA A 227 -7.43 -23.04 3.20
CA ALA A 227 -7.05 -24.45 3.16
C ALA A 227 -6.31 -24.87 1.86
N LYS A 228 -6.42 -24.08 0.78
CA LYS A 228 -5.74 -24.35 -0.50
C LYS A 228 -4.38 -23.64 -0.65
N ARG A 229 -4.00 -22.80 0.31
CA ARG A 229 -2.81 -21.95 0.26
C ARG A 229 -1.49 -22.60 0.70
N PRO A 230 -1.43 -23.67 1.52
CA PRO A 230 -0.14 -24.15 2.00
C PRO A 230 0.83 -24.47 0.86
N GLY A 231 2.03 -23.87 0.91
CA GLY A 231 3.09 -24.04 -0.08
C GLY A 231 2.83 -23.36 -1.42
N LYS A 232 1.86 -22.44 -1.49
CA LYS A 232 1.46 -21.72 -2.72
C LYS A 232 1.38 -20.23 -2.48
N VAL A 233 1.51 -19.46 -3.55
CA VAL A 233 1.23 -18.03 -3.57
C VAL A 233 -0.23 -17.81 -3.94
N PHE A 234 -0.96 -17.13 -3.07
CA PHE A 234 -2.32 -16.68 -3.35
C PHE A 234 -2.29 -15.36 -4.13
N LEU A 235 -2.92 -15.31 -5.30
CA LEU A 235 -3.10 -14.10 -6.08
C LEU A 235 -4.43 -13.46 -5.65
N ASP A 236 -4.37 -12.46 -4.77
CA ASP A 236 -5.54 -11.74 -4.31
C ASP A 236 -6.00 -10.69 -5.34
N TRP A 237 -6.71 -11.17 -6.35
CA TRP A 237 -7.34 -10.32 -7.37
C TRP A 237 -8.41 -9.36 -6.80
N SER A 238 -8.90 -9.60 -5.58
CA SER A 238 -9.99 -8.80 -4.99
C SER A 238 -9.57 -7.41 -4.55
N GLN A 239 -8.26 -7.14 -4.46
CA GLN A 239 -7.69 -5.83 -4.11
C GLN A 239 -8.08 -4.72 -5.11
N ASN A 240 -8.49 -5.08 -6.32
CA ASN A 240 -8.96 -4.15 -7.36
C ASN A 240 -10.43 -3.73 -7.19
N SER A 241 -11.18 -4.34 -6.26
CA SER A 241 -12.54 -3.89 -5.97
C SER A 241 -12.52 -2.43 -5.52
N GLY A 242 -13.45 -1.62 -6.03
CA GLY A 242 -13.51 -0.19 -5.70
C GLY A 242 -13.71 0.11 -4.21
N SER A 243 -14.15 -0.88 -3.43
CA SER A 243 -14.31 -0.80 -1.96
C SER A 243 -13.05 -1.09 -1.15
N LYS A 244 -12.02 -1.67 -1.79
CA LYS A 244 -10.79 -2.14 -1.17
C LYS A 244 -9.69 -1.10 -1.27
N THR A 245 -8.75 -1.20 -0.35
CA THR A 245 -7.54 -0.39 -0.30
C THR A 245 -6.35 -1.30 -0.07
N THR A 246 -5.24 -0.97 -0.69
CA THR A 246 -3.96 -1.67 -0.57
C THR A 246 -2.94 -0.70 0.02
N VAL A 247 -1.97 -1.21 0.78
CA VAL A 247 -0.89 -0.36 1.32
C VAL A 247 -0.18 0.36 0.17
N SER A 248 0.02 1.66 0.32
CA SER A 248 0.69 2.49 -0.67
C SER A 248 2.18 2.10 -0.76
N PRO A 249 2.80 2.18 -1.95
CA PRO A 249 4.25 2.27 -2.07
C PRO A 249 4.82 3.28 -1.05
N TYR A 250 5.95 2.92 -0.47
CA TYR A 250 6.70 3.63 0.58
C TYR A 250 6.01 3.75 1.96
N SER A 251 4.77 3.28 2.13
CA SER A 251 4.14 3.26 3.46
C SER A 251 4.85 2.25 4.37
N LEU A 252 5.06 2.62 5.63
CA LEU A 252 5.49 1.68 6.66
C LEU A 252 4.42 0.61 6.90
N ARG A 253 4.84 -0.48 7.56
CA ARG A 253 4.00 -1.58 8.02
C ARG A 253 4.00 -1.65 9.55
N GLY A 254 2.82 -1.89 10.13
CA GLY A 254 2.65 -2.12 11.57
C GLY A 254 3.05 -3.53 11.98
N ARG A 255 4.31 -3.90 11.69
CA ARG A 255 4.91 -5.19 12.05
C ARG A 255 5.91 -5.01 13.20
N GLU A 256 6.53 -6.11 13.61
CA GLU A 256 7.50 -6.11 14.70
C GLU A 256 8.73 -5.23 14.42
N ARG A 257 9.09 -5.06 13.14
CA ARG A 257 10.13 -4.14 12.65
C ARG A 257 9.51 -3.09 11.72
N PRO A 258 10.08 -1.89 11.61
CA PRO A 258 9.58 -0.82 10.75
C PRO A 258 9.96 -1.07 9.28
N THR A 259 9.35 -2.07 8.68
CA THR A 259 9.46 -2.34 7.23
C THR A 259 8.50 -1.45 6.44
N ALA A 260 8.78 -1.25 5.16
CA ALA A 260 7.94 -0.48 4.25
C ALA A 260 7.58 -1.28 2.99
N ALA A 261 6.50 -0.86 2.33
CA ALA A 261 6.17 -1.34 1.00
C ALA A 261 7.15 -0.71 -0.01
N THR A 262 8.02 -1.49 -0.63
CA THR A 262 9.22 -0.94 -1.30
C THR A 262 9.27 -1.35 -2.76
N PRO A 263 9.22 -0.38 -3.69
CA PRO A 263 9.43 -0.66 -5.11
C PRO A 263 10.79 -1.30 -5.40
N LEU A 264 10.80 -2.21 -6.36
CA LEU A 264 11.94 -3.03 -6.76
C LEU A 264 12.24 -2.87 -8.25
N THR A 265 13.48 -3.19 -8.61
CA THR A 265 13.84 -3.50 -9.99
C THR A 265 13.47 -4.95 -10.33
N TRP A 266 13.34 -5.27 -11.62
CA TRP A 266 13.13 -6.66 -12.05
C TRP A 266 14.35 -7.55 -11.78
N ASP A 267 15.57 -7.03 -11.87
CA ASP A 267 16.80 -7.77 -11.54
C ASP A 267 16.79 -8.30 -10.10
N GLU A 268 16.27 -7.51 -9.14
CA GLU A 268 16.10 -7.93 -7.74
C GLU A 268 15.06 -9.04 -7.59
N VAL A 269 13.97 -8.98 -8.36
CA VAL A 269 12.94 -10.02 -8.37
C VAL A 269 13.47 -11.31 -8.99
N GLU A 270 14.24 -11.21 -10.08
CA GLU A 270 14.89 -12.35 -10.72
C GLU A 270 15.89 -13.02 -9.78
N ALA A 271 16.73 -12.24 -9.09
CA ALA A 271 17.63 -12.77 -8.07
C ALA A 271 16.87 -13.47 -6.92
N GLY A 272 15.78 -12.88 -6.42
CA GLY A 272 14.93 -13.48 -5.40
C GLY A 272 14.19 -14.75 -5.85
N ALA A 273 13.92 -14.88 -7.15
CA ALA A 273 13.31 -16.07 -7.74
C ALA A 273 14.33 -17.23 -7.91
N GLU A 274 15.61 -16.90 -8.00
CA GLU A 274 16.73 -17.85 -8.10
C GLU A 274 17.25 -18.30 -6.71
N ASP A 275 17.37 -17.37 -5.76
CA ASP A 275 17.90 -17.60 -4.42
C ASP A 275 16.95 -17.05 -3.34
N GLU A 276 16.56 -17.90 -2.39
CA GLU A 276 15.64 -17.55 -1.30
C GLU A 276 16.19 -16.45 -0.36
N LEU A 277 17.51 -16.22 -0.36
CA LEU A 277 18.17 -15.21 0.46
C LEU A 277 18.45 -13.90 -0.27
N ALA A 278 18.21 -13.84 -1.59
CA ALA A 278 18.56 -12.67 -2.40
C ALA A 278 17.56 -11.51 -2.27
N LEU A 279 16.34 -11.77 -1.80
CA LEU A 279 15.30 -10.75 -1.63
C LEU A 279 14.70 -10.81 -0.24
N GLU A 280 14.67 -9.66 0.43
CA GLU A 280 14.07 -9.47 1.74
C GLU A 280 13.06 -8.31 1.74
N GLN A 281 12.30 -8.19 2.83
CA GLN A 281 11.48 -7.00 3.08
C GLN A 281 12.38 -5.88 3.61
N PHE A 282 12.21 -4.65 3.13
CA PHE A 282 13.11 -3.54 3.45
C PHE A 282 12.66 -2.78 4.70
N SER A 283 13.61 -2.49 5.59
CA SER A 283 13.42 -1.55 6.70
C SER A 283 13.31 -0.11 6.22
N MET A 284 12.74 0.77 7.04
CA MET A 284 12.57 2.18 6.73
C MET A 284 13.89 2.88 6.36
N ASP A 285 15.01 2.50 6.99
CA ASP A 285 16.32 3.10 6.73
C ASP A 285 16.86 2.65 5.37
N GLN A 286 16.76 1.34 5.07
CA GLN A 286 17.12 0.80 3.75
C GLN A 286 16.28 1.42 2.63
N VAL A 287 15.00 1.73 2.88
CA VAL A 287 14.17 2.43 1.89
C VAL A 287 14.69 3.82 1.61
N LEU A 288 15.10 4.58 2.63
CA LEU A 288 15.67 5.92 2.42
C LEU A 288 16.99 5.86 1.66
N GLU A 289 17.85 4.88 1.95
CA GLU A 289 19.09 4.63 1.21
C GLU A 289 18.80 4.34 -0.28
N ARG A 290 17.83 3.45 -0.55
CA ARG A 290 17.41 3.11 -1.92
C ARG A 290 16.83 4.31 -2.67
N VAL A 291 16.01 5.13 -2.02
CA VAL A 291 15.44 6.32 -2.64
C VAL A 291 16.53 7.34 -2.97
N ALA A 292 17.56 7.46 -2.12
CA ALA A 292 18.71 8.33 -2.41
C ALA A 292 19.56 7.81 -3.58
N GLU A 293 19.65 6.49 -3.76
CA GLU A 293 20.43 5.86 -4.84
C GLU A 293 19.69 5.82 -6.18
N HIS A 294 18.43 5.40 -6.17
CA HIS A 294 17.66 5.07 -7.37
C HIS A 294 16.57 6.09 -7.71
N GLY A 295 16.22 6.99 -6.78
CA GLY A 295 15.03 7.83 -6.90
C GLY A 295 13.75 7.02 -6.70
N ASP A 296 12.70 7.32 -7.47
CA ASP A 296 11.43 6.61 -7.40
C ASP A 296 11.37 5.45 -8.40
N LEU A 297 11.63 4.23 -7.91
CA LEU A 297 11.49 3.02 -8.73
C LEU A 297 10.04 2.67 -9.10
N PHE A 298 9.04 3.33 -8.49
CA PHE A 298 7.63 3.10 -8.86
C PHE A 298 7.23 3.80 -10.16
N GLU A 299 7.87 4.94 -10.49
CA GLU A 299 7.64 5.70 -11.73
C GLU A 299 8.63 5.37 -12.86
N ALA A 300 9.55 4.44 -12.63
CA ALA A 300 10.66 4.10 -13.53
C ALA A 300 10.25 3.30 -14.78
#